data_AF-A0A7W1WTA0-F1
#
_entry.id   AF-A0A7W1WTA0-F1
#
_cell.length_a   1.000
_cell.length_b   1.000
_cell.length_c   1.000
_cell.angle_alpha   90.00
_cell.angle_beta   90.00
_cell.angle_gamma   90.00
#
_symmetry.space_group_name_H-M   'P 1'
#
loop_
_entity.id
_entity.type
_entity.pdbx_description
1 polymer ?
#
loop_
_entity_poly.entity_id
_entity_poly.type
_entity_poly.pdbx_seq_one_letter_code
_entity_poly.pdbx_strand_id
1 'polypeptide(L)'
;MKAKIVFVSGLILALIFGMSIPATYAATYYYDQDVTAYVAPSGSKTYYGTYPTKYRTAAVHPKTCGSPGSGTLFPRGTIIHGLYDLYLPGYGYRSTWVVEDMGDVNCSRIIEGYGRKLTRHWFDIYFGKSGTQDYNNAIKFGIETGYDYYIE
;
A
#
# COMPACT_ATOMS: atom_id res chain seq x y z
N MET A 1 65.24 -16.21 -26.86
CA MET A 1 64.26 -16.22 -25.75
C MET A 1 63.48 -14.91 -25.74
N LYS A 2 62.18 -14.92 -26.02
CA LYS A 2 61.27 -13.80 -25.73
C LYS A 2 59.97 -14.39 -25.17
N ALA A 3 59.69 -14.13 -23.90
CA ALA A 3 58.51 -14.61 -23.20
C ALA A 3 57.36 -13.61 -23.34
N LYS A 4 56.18 -14.18 -23.65
CA LYS A 4 54.83 -13.95 -23.07
C LYS A 4 54.53 -12.57 -22.46
N ILE A 5 53.37 -12.00 -22.81
CA ILE A 5 52.28 -11.52 -21.90
C ILE A 5 51.19 -10.92 -22.81
N VAL A 6 50.21 -11.72 -23.23
CA VAL A 6 48.92 -11.23 -23.75
C VAL A 6 47.90 -12.33 -23.41
N PHE A 7 47.42 -12.45 -22.17
CA PHE A 7 46.26 -13.33 -21.85
C PHE A 7 45.72 -13.14 -20.42
N VAL A 8 45.66 -11.91 -19.89
CA VAL A 8 45.09 -11.66 -18.53
C VAL A 8 43.98 -10.60 -18.51
N SER A 9 43.78 -9.81 -19.57
CA SER A 9 42.77 -8.73 -19.55
C SER A 9 41.31 -9.16 -19.86
N GLY A 10 41.08 -10.33 -20.44
CA GLY A 10 39.71 -10.77 -20.82
C GLY A 10 38.88 -11.34 -19.66
N LEU A 11 39.53 -11.97 -18.67
CA LEU A 11 38.83 -12.66 -17.58
C LEU A 11 38.30 -11.70 -16.50
N ILE A 12 38.96 -10.55 -16.32
CA ILE A 12 38.58 -9.55 -15.31
C ILE A 12 37.31 -8.80 -15.74
N LEU A 13 37.09 -8.59 -17.04
CA LEU A 13 35.92 -7.88 -17.55
C LEU A 13 34.63 -8.71 -17.41
N ALA A 14 34.71 -10.05 -17.52
CA ALA A 14 33.55 -10.94 -17.36
C ALA A 14 33.07 -11.07 -15.89
N LEU A 15 33.95 -10.84 -14.91
CA LEU A 15 33.62 -10.92 -13.49
C LEU A 15 32.84 -9.71 -12.96
N ILE A 16 32.93 -8.55 -13.62
CA ILE A 16 32.26 -7.32 -13.19
C ILE A 16 30.78 -7.28 -13.61
N PHE A 17 30.39 -7.97 -14.70
CA PHE A 17 29.00 -8.02 -15.18
C PHE A 17 28.12 -9.08 -14.49
N GLY A 18 28.69 -9.96 -13.65
CA GLY A 18 27.95 -11.04 -12.98
C GLY A 18 27.43 -10.69 -11.59
N MET A 19 27.82 -9.53 -11.02
CA MET A 19 27.36 -9.14 -9.69
C MET A 19 26.04 -8.39 -9.81
N SER A 20 24.94 -9.10 -9.59
CA SER A 20 23.62 -8.50 -9.34
C SER A 20 23.75 -7.62 -8.09
N ILE A 21 23.81 -6.30 -8.28
CA ILE A 21 23.72 -5.36 -7.16
C ILE A 21 22.31 -5.53 -6.58
N PRO A 22 22.16 -5.93 -5.30
CA PRO A 22 20.85 -6.00 -4.68
C PRO A 22 20.25 -4.60 -4.73
N ALA A 23 19.08 -4.46 -5.36
CA ALA A 23 18.37 -3.20 -5.37
C ALA A 23 18.02 -2.82 -3.92
N THR A 24 18.65 -1.77 -3.41
CA THR A 24 18.24 -1.15 -2.15
C THR A 24 16.95 -0.37 -2.41
N TYR A 25 15.82 -0.92 -1.99
CA TYR A 25 14.57 -0.17 -1.97
C TYR A 25 14.61 0.78 -0.78
N ALA A 26 14.71 2.08 -1.06
CA ALA A 26 14.56 3.09 -0.02
C ALA A 26 13.08 3.18 0.38
N ALA A 27 12.81 3.11 1.69
CA ALA A 27 11.49 3.44 2.20
C ALA A 27 11.20 4.92 1.88
N THR A 28 10.00 5.20 1.39
CA THR A 28 9.50 6.57 1.20
C THR A 28 8.49 6.87 2.28
N TYR A 29 8.60 8.05 2.90
CA TYR A 29 7.75 8.47 3.99
C TYR A 29 6.71 9.48 3.50
N TYR A 30 5.47 9.30 3.94
CA TYR A 30 4.37 10.22 3.70
C TYR A 30 3.70 10.50 5.03
N TYR A 31 3.57 11.77 5.37
CA TYR A 31 3.04 12.25 6.65
C TYR A 31 1.61 12.73 6.47
N ASP A 32 0.81 12.67 7.53
CA ASP A 32 -0.56 13.21 7.57
C ASP A 32 -1.48 12.65 6.47
N GLN A 33 -1.38 11.34 6.23
CA GLN A 33 -2.21 10.65 5.25
C GLN A 33 -3.46 10.08 5.90
N ASP A 34 -4.55 10.11 5.14
CA ASP A 34 -5.83 9.61 5.61
C ASP A 34 -5.86 8.08 5.60
N VAL A 35 -6.52 7.48 6.59
CA VAL A 35 -6.74 6.03 6.66
C VAL A 35 -8.22 5.78 6.90
N THR A 36 -8.83 4.95 6.08
CA THR A 36 -10.24 4.57 6.26
C THR A 36 -10.41 3.05 6.30
N ALA A 37 -11.66 2.62 6.44
CA ALA A 37 -12.04 1.22 6.39
C ALA A 37 -13.12 0.98 5.33
N TYR A 38 -13.04 -0.17 4.66
CA TYR A 38 -14.10 -0.65 3.77
C TYR A 38 -14.44 -2.12 4.02
N VAL A 39 -15.63 -2.49 3.58
CA VAL A 39 -16.08 -3.88 3.49
C VAL A 39 -16.52 -4.19 2.07
N ALA A 40 -16.58 -5.47 1.72
CA ALA A 40 -17.03 -5.90 0.39
C ALA A 40 -17.99 -7.08 0.48
N PRO A 41 -18.88 -7.27 -0.52
CA PRO A 41 -19.66 -8.49 -0.64
C PRO A 41 -18.78 -9.74 -0.65
N SER A 42 -19.34 -10.86 -0.23
CA SER A 42 -18.63 -12.14 -0.23
C SER A 42 -18.23 -12.53 -1.66
N GLY A 43 -16.97 -12.92 -1.85
CA GLY A 43 -16.48 -13.32 -3.17
C GLY A 43 -16.05 -12.16 -4.08
N SER A 44 -16.16 -10.91 -3.61
CA SER A 44 -15.56 -9.77 -4.30
C SER A 44 -14.05 -9.94 -4.42
N LYS A 45 -13.53 -9.61 -5.61
CA LYS A 45 -12.10 -9.59 -5.90
C LYS A 45 -11.58 -8.16 -5.82
N THR A 46 -10.32 -8.02 -5.44
CA THR A 46 -9.59 -6.77 -5.54
C THR A 46 -9.34 -6.40 -7.01
N TYR A 47 -8.88 -5.17 -7.24
CA TYR A 47 -8.41 -4.68 -8.54
C TYR A 47 -7.45 -5.66 -9.25
N TYR A 48 -6.59 -6.35 -8.49
CA TYR A 48 -5.63 -7.32 -9.02
C TYR A 48 -6.18 -8.75 -9.18
N GLY A 49 -7.49 -8.94 -9.05
CA GLY A 49 -8.17 -10.22 -9.28
C GLY A 49 -8.01 -11.25 -8.16
N THR A 50 -7.48 -10.86 -7.01
CA THR A 50 -7.32 -11.71 -5.81
C THR A 50 -8.42 -11.48 -4.78
N TYR A 51 -8.56 -12.38 -3.82
CA TYR A 51 -9.46 -12.16 -2.68
C TYR A 51 -8.76 -11.32 -1.60
N PRO A 52 -9.38 -10.24 -1.10
CA PRO A 52 -8.79 -9.42 -0.06
C PRO A 52 -8.72 -10.18 1.28
N THR A 53 -7.64 -9.94 2.03
CA THR A 53 -7.40 -10.51 3.36
C THR A 53 -7.79 -9.50 4.43
N LYS A 54 -8.71 -9.91 5.32
CA LYS A 54 -9.23 -9.09 6.42
C LYS A 54 -8.09 -8.48 7.25
N TYR A 55 -8.19 -7.18 7.52
CA TYR A 55 -7.22 -6.37 8.28
C TYR A 55 -5.79 -6.35 7.72
N ARG A 56 -5.58 -6.77 6.47
CA ARG A 56 -4.26 -6.80 5.82
C ARG A 56 -4.26 -6.09 4.48
N THR A 57 -5.27 -6.34 3.65
CA THR A 57 -5.37 -5.71 2.33
C THR A 57 -5.66 -4.23 2.46
N ALA A 58 -4.87 -3.42 1.76
CA ALA A 58 -5.09 -2.00 1.56
C ALA A 58 -5.52 -1.71 0.11
N ALA A 59 -6.55 -0.88 -0.02
CA ALA A 59 -6.87 -0.19 -1.26
C ALA A 59 -6.22 1.19 -1.26
N VAL A 60 -5.73 1.65 -2.40
CA VAL A 60 -5.13 3.00 -2.54
C VAL A 60 -5.70 3.68 -3.78
N HIS A 61 -5.47 4.99 -3.90
CA HIS A 61 -5.80 5.71 -5.13
C HIS A 61 -5.15 5.10 -6.38
N PRO A 62 -5.67 5.35 -7.59
CA PRO A 62 -4.96 5.03 -8.81
C PRO A 62 -3.72 5.91 -8.99
N LYS A 63 -2.76 5.41 -9.76
CA LYS A 63 -1.58 6.15 -10.19
C LYS A 63 -1.95 7.44 -10.91
N THR A 64 -3.05 7.44 -11.67
CA THR A 64 -3.66 8.63 -12.27
C THR A 64 -5.14 8.69 -11.91
N CYS A 65 -5.54 9.76 -11.20
CA CYS A 65 -6.94 9.99 -10.84
C CYS A 65 -7.82 10.04 -12.09
N GLY A 66 -8.99 9.39 -12.03
CA GLY A 66 -9.92 9.23 -13.14
C GLY A 66 -9.54 8.13 -14.14
N SER A 67 -8.42 7.42 -13.94
CA SER A 67 -7.95 6.35 -14.83
C SER A 67 -7.78 5.02 -14.09
N PRO A 68 -8.81 4.15 -14.06
CA PRO A 68 -8.71 2.85 -13.39
C PRO A 68 -7.69 1.91 -14.04
N GLY A 69 -7.35 2.13 -15.31
CA GLY A 69 -6.32 1.36 -16.02
C GLY A 69 -4.88 1.75 -15.69
N SER A 70 -4.67 2.83 -14.93
CA SER A 70 -3.33 3.35 -14.62
C SER A 70 -2.54 2.53 -13.59
N GLY A 71 -3.16 1.52 -12.99
CA GLY A 71 -2.64 0.80 -11.84
C GLY A 71 -2.83 1.60 -10.54
N THR A 72 -2.39 1.03 -9.42
CA THR A 72 -2.47 1.66 -8.10
C THR A 72 -1.32 2.65 -7.88
N LEU A 73 -1.54 3.67 -7.06
CA LEU A 73 -0.55 4.70 -6.72
C LEU A 73 0.74 4.10 -6.18
N PHE A 74 0.59 3.16 -5.26
CA PHE A 74 1.66 2.26 -4.84
C PHE A 74 1.52 0.94 -5.59
N PRO A 75 2.60 0.34 -6.13
CA PRO A 75 2.52 -0.94 -6.81
C PRO A 75 1.90 -2.06 -5.95
N ARG A 76 1.33 -3.07 -6.60
CA ARG A 76 0.86 -4.28 -5.91
C ARG A 76 1.98 -4.87 -5.05
N GLY A 77 1.66 -5.24 -3.82
CA GLY A 77 2.60 -5.87 -2.89
C GLY A 77 3.43 -4.89 -2.08
N THR A 78 3.33 -3.58 -2.33
CA THR A 78 3.90 -2.57 -1.44
C THR A 78 3.37 -2.76 -0.02
N ILE A 79 4.29 -2.77 0.94
CA ILE A 79 3.96 -2.80 2.36
C ILE A 79 3.90 -1.36 2.85
N ILE A 80 2.73 -0.94 3.33
CA ILE A 80 2.53 0.33 4.01
C ILE A 80 2.84 0.10 5.48
N HIS A 81 3.73 0.92 6.04
CA HIS A 81 4.04 0.95 7.46
C HIS A 81 3.46 2.23 8.06
N GLY A 82 2.53 2.10 9.00
CA GLY A 82 2.13 3.21 9.85
C GLY A 82 3.24 3.51 10.85
N LEU A 83 3.40 4.79 11.21
CA LEU A 83 4.34 5.17 12.26
C LEU A 83 3.94 4.61 13.63
N TYR A 84 2.64 4.53 13.86
CA TYR A 84 2.04 3.98 15.07
C TYR A 84 1.12 2.81 14.71
N ASP A 85 0.89 1.95 15.70
CA ASP A 85 -0.11 0.91 15.58
C ASP A 85 -1.52 1.52 15.59
N LEU A 86 -2.33 1.15 14.62
CA LEU A 86 -3.75 1.47 14.59
C LEU A 86 -4.55 0.37 15.27
N TYR A 87 -5.47 0.76 16.14
CA TYR A 87 -6.45 -0.18 16.68
C TYR A 87 -7.51 -0.49 15.63
N LEU A 88 -7.70 -1.77 15.34
CA LEU A 88 -8.66 -2.28 14.37
C LEU A 88 -9.75 -3.06 15.14
N PRO A 89 -10.97 -2.50 15.29
CA PRO A 89 -12.07 -3.18 15.96
C PRO A 89 -12.31 -4.59 15.40
N GLY A 90 -12.35 -5.58 16.31
CA GLY A 90 -12.50 -7.01 15.96
C GLY A 90 -11.20 -7.71 15.54
N TYR A 91 -10.05 -7.06 15.67
CA TYR A 91 -8.73 -7.64 15.42
C TYR A 91 -7.72 -7.31 16.53
N GLY A 92 -7.55 -6.03 16.86
CA GLY A 92 -6.48 -5.54 17.74
C GLY A 92 -5.58 -4.54 17.02
N TYR A 93 -4.35 -4.38 17.49
CA TYR A 93 -3.40 -3.39 16.95
C TYR A 93 -2.64 -3.91 15.73
N ARG A 94 -2.37 -3.00 14.77
CA ARG A 94 -1.58 -3.29 13.58
C ARG A 94 -0.97 -2.02 12.98
N SER A 95 0.25 -2.12 12.48
CA SER A 95 0.99 -1.04 11.81
C SER A 95 1.35 -1.35 10.36
N THR A 96 0.95 -2.49 9.79
CA THR A 96 1.36 -2.87 8.42
C THR A 96 0.21 -3.37 7.56
N TRP A 97 0.17 -2.91 6.30
CA TRP A 97 -0.84 -3.32 5.32
C TRP A 97 -0.22 -3.54 3.94
N VAL A 98 -0.86 -4.35 3.11
CA VAL A 98 -0.34 -4.72 1.79
C VAL A 98 -1.26 -4.19 0.71
N VAL A 99 -0.68 -3.44 -0.22
CA VAL A 99 -1.43 -2.87 -1.36
C VAL A 99 -1.81 -3.99 -2.31
N GLU A 100 -3.09 -4.33 -2.32
CA GLU A 100 -3.65 -5.39 -3.17
C GLU A 100 -4.91 -4.94 -3.90
N ASP A 101 -5.37 -3.69 -3.70
CA ASP A 101 -6.62 -3.18 -4.24
C ASP A 101 -6.55 -1.69 -4.62
N MET A 102 -7.58 -1.20 -5.32
CA MET A 102 -7.76 0.19 -5.72
C MET A 102 -9.07 0.74 -5.18
N GLY A 103 -9.02 1.94 -4.61
CA GLY A 103 -10.18 2.69 -4.14
C GLY A 103 -10.17 4.11 -4.70
N ASP A 104 -11.29 4.82 -4.50
CA ASP A 104 -11.50 6.22 -4.90
C ASP A 104 -10.82 6.59 -6.24
N VAL A 105 -11.26 5.93 -7.31
CA VAL A 105 -10.66 6.03 -8.66
C VAL A 105 -10.59 7.48 -9.14
N ASN A 106 -11.57 8.30 -8.80
CA ASN A 106 -11.63 9.70 -9.23
C ASN A 106 -10.89 10.65 -8.28
N CYS A 107 -10.33 10.16 -7.17
CA CYS A 107 -9.71 10.98 -6.12
C CYS A 107 -10.64 12.12 -5.68
N SER A 108 -11.90 11.79 -5.48
CA SER A 108 -12.98 12.76 -5.26
C SER A 108 -13.80 12.49 -4.01
N ARG A 109 -13.53 11.41 -3.27
CA ARG A 109 -14.24 11.13 -2.03
C ARG A 109 -13.94 12.24 -1.01
N ILE A 110 -15.01 12.76 -0.40
CA ILE A 110 -14.96 13.81 0.62
C ILE A 110 -15.04 13.15 2.00
N ILE A 111 -14.22 13.61 2.93
CA ILE A 111 -14.34 13.26 4.35
C ILE A 111 -15.42 14.15 4.94
N GLU A 112 -16.57 13.54 5.24
CA GLU A 112 -17.66 14.21 5.94
C GLU A 112 -17.18 14.71 7.31
N GLY A 113 -17.55 15.94 7.68
CA GLY A 113 -17.06 16.63 8.87
C GLY A 113 -15.91 17.61 8.62
N TYR A 114 -15.05 17.36 7.63
CA TYR A 114 -13.93 18.26 7.28
C TYR A 114 -14.15 19.03 5.96
N GLY A 115 -15.06 18.55 5.10
CA GLY A 115 -15.37 19.21 3.83
C GLY A 115 -14.21 19.20 2.82
N ARG A 116 -13.23 18.32 3.00
CA ARG A 116 -12.07 18.16 2.10
C ARG A 116 -12.01 16.77 1.49
N LYS A 117 -11.25 16.64 0.40
CA LYS A 117 -10.93 15.36 -0.23
C LYS A 117 -9.96 14.54 0.63
N LEU A 118 -9.96 13.23 0.38
CA LEU A 118 -8.88 12.35 0.82
C LEU A 118 -7.52 12.83 0.30
N THR A 119 -6.49 12.68 1.12
CA THR A 119 -5.10 12.94 0.79
C THR A 119 -4.57 11.99 -0.29
N ARG A 120 -3.54 12.42 -1.02
CA ARG A 120 -3.06 11.69 -2.20
C ARG A 120 -2.58 10.28 -1.88
N HIS A 121 -1.96 10.03 -0.72
CA HIS A 121 -1.46 8.72 -0.32
C HIS A 121 -2.36 8.06 0.74
N TRP A 122 -3.64 8.42 0.76
CA TRP A 122 -4.67 7.71 1.52
C TRP A 122 -4.68 6.21 1.21
N PHE A 123 -5.05 5.41 2.21
CA PHE A 123 -5.37 4.00 2.02
C PHE A 123 -6.61 3.55 2.80
N ASP A 124 -7.34 2.60 2.22
CA ASP A 124 -8.53 1.95 2.79
C ASP A 124 -8.20 0.54 3.27
N ILE A 125 -8.43 0.25 4.54
CA ILE A 125 -8.19 -1.07 5.12
C ILE A 125 -9.41 -1.96 4.88
N TYR A 126 -9.19 -3.18 4.37
CA TYR A 126 -10.27 -4.15 4.22
C TYR A 126 -10.66 -4.76 5.57
N PHE A 127 -11.89 -4.48 6.03
CA PHE A 127 -12.41 -4.98 7.30
C PHE A 127 -13.16 -6.30 7.18
N GLY A 128 -13.45 -6.78 5.97
CA GLY A 128 -14.14 -8.05 5.75
C GLY A 128 -15.46 -7.91 5.00
N LYS A 129 -16.42 -8.76 5.34
CA LYS A 129 -17.64 -8.95 4.54
C LYS A 129 -18.71 -7.91 4.86
N SER A 130 -19.34 -7.34 3.84
CA SER A 130 -20.49 -6.45 4.02
C SER A 130 -21.69 -7.17 4.61
N GLY A 131 -22.44 -6.49 5.49
CA GLY A 131 -23.64 -7.06 6.13
C GLY A 131 -23.36 -8.05 7.27
N THR A 132 -22.12 -8.10 7.76
CA THR A 132 -21.74 -8.85 8.96
C THR A 132 -21.25 -7.90 10.06
N GLN A 133 -20.74 -8.44 11.17
CA GLN A 133 -20.07 -7.65 12.22
C GLN A 133 -18.89 -6.81 11.68
N ASP A 134 -18.30 -7.20 10.54
CA ASP A 134 -17.19 -6.47 9.90
C ASP A 134 -17.61 -5.06 9.48
N TYR A 135 -18.86 -4.87 9.05
CA TYR A 135 -19.41 -3.56 8.71
C TYR A 135 -19.48 -2.66 9.93
N ASN A 136 -19.98 -3.18 11.05
CA ASN A 136 -20.04 -2.44 12.32
C ASN A 136 -18.64 -2.09 12.83
N ASN A 137 -17.68 -3.01 12.68
CA ASN A 137 -16.29 -2.76 13.03
C ASN A 137 -15.65 -1.67 12.15
N ALA A 138 -15.97 -1.62 10.85
CA ALA A 138 -15.50 -0.58 9.94
C ALA A 138 -16.08 0.81 10.27
N ILE A 139 -17.38 0.87 10.61
CA ILE A 139 -18.00 2.11 11.11
C ILE A 139 -17.33 2.55 12.40
N LYS A 140 -17.18 1.62 13.35
CA LYS A 140 -16.56 1.91 14.64
C LYS A 140 -15.13 2.42 14.49
N PHE A 141 -14.36 1.83 13.58
CA PHE A 141 -13.04 2.32 13.21
C PHE A 141 -13.12 3.78 12.75
N GLY A 142 -13.98 4.10 11.78
CA GLY A 142 -14.12 5.48 11.29
C GLY A 142 -14.54 6.50 12.36
N ILE A 143 -15.32 6.07 13.37
CA ILE A 143 -15.68 6.92 14.53
C ILE A 143 -14.49 7.10 15.47
N GLU A 144 -13.80 6.02 15.84
CA GLU A 144 -12.69 6.04 16.80
C GLU A 144 -11.43 6.72 16.23
N THR A 145 -11.21 6.63 14.92
CA THR A 145 -10.09 7.30 14.26
C THR A 145 -10.37 8.77 13.93
N GLY A 146 -11.49 9.36 14.34
CA GLY A 146 -11.96 10.72 13.98
C GLY A 146 -10.87 11.80 13.88
N TYR A 147 -10.24 11.90 12.69
CA TYR A 147 -8.88 12.38 12.44
C TYR A 147 -8.28 13.41 13.42
N ASP A 148 -7.20 13.00 14.09
CA ASP A 148 -6.06 13.84 14.48
C ASP A 148 -4.82 12.94 14.69
N TYR A 149 -3.82 13.03 13.80
CA TYR A 149 -2.45 12.62 14.13
C TYR A 149 -1.48 13.67 13.58
N TYR A 150 -0.83 14.37 14.52
CA TYR A 150 0.44 15.05 14.29
C TYR A 150 1.55 14.00 14.28
N ILE A 151 2.50 14.14 13.36
CA ILE A 151 3.75 13.39 13.37
C ILE A 151 4.88 14.40 13.09
N GLU A 152 5.80 14.55 14.04
CA GLU A 152 7.05 15.30 13.84
C GLU A 152 7.91 14.70 12.71
#